data_AF-A0AAP3A4Y8-F1
#
_entry.id   AF-A0AAP3A4Y8-F1
#
_cell.length_a   1.000
_cell.length_b   1.000
_cell.length_c   1.000
_cell.angle_alpha   90.00
_cell.angle_beta   90.00
_cell.angle_gamma   90.00
#
_symmetry.space_group_name_H-M   'P 1'
#
loop_
_entity.id
_entity.type
_entity.pdbx_description
1 polymer ?
#
loop_
_entity_poly.entity_id
_entity_poly.type
_entity_poly.pdbx_seq_one_letter_code
_entity_poly.pdbx_strand_id
1 'polypeptide(L)'
;NIEQRTKWHLITRMIPFVDNNYNVCELGPRGTGKSHVYKECSPNSLLVSGGQTTVANLFYNMASRQIGLVGMWDVVAFDEVAG
;
A
#
# COMPACT_ATOMS: atom_id res chain seq x y z
N ASN A 1 22.98 11.99 -9.92
CA ASN A 1 22.76 12.22 -8.47
C ASN A 1 21.29 12.46 -8.22
N ILE A 2 20.67 11.66 -7.34
CA ILE A 2 19.28 11.87 -6.90
C ILE A 2 19.23 13.07 -5.95
N GLU A 3 18.25 13.96 -6.11
CA GLU A 3 18.05 15.12 -5.21
C GLU A 3 17.79 14.66 -3.76
N GLN A 4 18.26 15.45 -2.78
CA GLN A 4 18.14 15.09 -1.37
C GLN A 4 16.69 14.83 -0.94
N ARG A 5 15.74 15.64 -1.42
CA ARG A 5 14.31 15.45 -1.15
C ARG A 5 13.79 14.10 -1.66
N THR A 6 14.18 13.72 -2.87
CA THR A 6 13.80 12.43 -3.46
C THR A 6 14.39 11.26 -2.68
N LYS A 7 15.62 11.37 -2.15
CA LYS A 7 16.20 10.33 -1.28
C LYS A 7 15.35 10.11 -0.02
N TRP A 8 14.90 11.19 0.62
CA TRP A 8 14.01 11.09 1.77
C TRP A 8 12.67 10.43 1.40
N HIS A 9 12.09 10.78 0.25
CA HIS A 9 10.86 10.14 -0.23
C HIS A 9 11.03 8.62 -0.42
N LEU A 10 12.15 8.17 -0.99
CA LEU A 10 12.44 6.75 -1.14
C LEU A 10 12.50 6.01 0.21
N ILE A 11 13.11 6.63 1.23
CA ILE A 11 13.16 6.05 2.58
C ILE A 11 11.77 6.05 3.23
N THR A 12 10.98 7.11 3.08
CA THR A 12 9.64 7.17 3.68
C THR A 12 8.68 6.09 3.18
N ARG A 13 8.89 5.57 1.96
CA ARG A 13 8.11 4.44 1.43
C ARG A 13 8.33 3.13 2.19
N MET A 14 9.39 3.04 3.00
CA MET A 14 9.67 1.86 3.83
C MET A 14 8.94 1.88 5.18
N ILE A 15 8.40 3.02 5.62
CA ILE A 15 7.76 3.15 6.94
C ILE A 15 6.63 2.13 7.14
N PRO A 16 5.72 1.90 6.18
CA PRO A 16 4.64 0.92 6.34
C PRO A 16 5.13 -0.53 6.57
N PHE A 17 6.38 -0.84 6.21
CA PHE A 17 6.95 -2.19 6.41
C PHE A 17 7.60 -2.38 7.78
N VAL A 18 7.83 -1.30 8.53
CA VAL A 18 8.57 -1.34 9.80
C VAL A 18 7.72 -0.87 10.97
N ASP A 19 6.69 -0.05 10.72
CA ASP A 19 5.79 0.45 11.75
C ASP A 19 4.37 -0.04 11.50
N ASN A 20 3.80 -0.68 12.51
CA ASN A 20 2.47 -1.28 12.43
C ASN A 20 1.40 -0.19 12.43
N ASN A 21 0.32 -0.41 11.67
CA ASN A 21 -0.81 0.52 11.58
C ASN A 21 -0.43 1.93 11.08
N TYR A 22 0.66 2.05 10.32
CA TYR A 22 1.07 3.31 9.71
C TYR A 22 0.37 3.55 8.37
N ASN A 23 -0.42 4.62 8.28
CA ASN A 23 -1.14 5.00 7.06
C ASN A 23 -0.43 6.17 6.37
N VAL A 24 -0.13 6.02 5.08
CA VAL A 24 0.53 7.07 4.28
C VAL A 24 -0.10 7.20 2.92
N CYS A 25 -0.05 8.42 2.38
CA CYS A 25 -0.45 8.71 1.00
C CYS A 25 0.74 9.34 0.27
N GLU A 26 1.11 8.77 -0.87
CA GLU A 26 2.14 9.32 -1.74
C GLU A 26 1.53 9.79 -3.05
N LEU A 27 1.64 11.10 -3.29
CA LEU A 27 1.23 11.73 -4.54
C LEU A 27 2.47 12.02 -5.38
N GLY A 28 2.47 11.56 -6.63
CA GLY A 28 3.57 11.83 -7.55
C GLY A 28 3.23 11.47 -8.99
N PRO A 29 3.94 12.05 -9.97
CA PRO A 29 3.77 11.73 -11.38
C PRO A 29 3.88 10.22 -11.69
N ARG A 30 3.37 9.80 -12.84
CA ARG A 30 3.59 8.44 -13.37
C ARG A 30 5.10 8.21 -13.60
N GLY A 31 5.55 6.96 -13.45
CA GLY A 31 6.95 6.58 -13.68
C GLY A 31 7.92 6.85 -12.52
N THR A 32 7.43 7.24 -11.34
CA THR A 32 8.25 7.52 -10.14
C THR A 32 8.53 6.30 -9.26
N GLY A 33 8.13 5.10 -9.70
CA GLY A 33 8.36 3.83 -9.00
C GLY A 33 7.61 3.67 -7.68
N LYS A 34 6.58 4.50 -7.40
CA LYS A 34 5.79 4.45 -6.16
C LYS A 34 5.15 3.08 -5.90
N SER A 35 4.44 2.52 -6.89
CA SER A 35 3.78 1.21 -6.75
C SER A 35 4.76 0.04 -6.73
N HIS A 36 5.98 0.23 -7.24
CA HIS A 36 7.00 -0.82 -7.32
C HIS A 36 7.51 -1.24 -5.93
N VAL A 37 7.68 -0.29 -5.01
CA VAL A 37 8.13 -0.58 -3.64
C VAL A 37 7.12 -1.50 -2.94
N TYR A 38 5.83 -1.19 -3.04
CA TYR A 38 4.77 -1.99 -2.43
C TYR A 38 4.54 -3.35 -3.12
N LYS A 39 5.08 -3.56 -4.31
CA LYS A 39 4.98 -4.84 -5.03
C LYS A 39 6.18 -5.75 -4.79
N GLU A 40 7.39 -5.19 -4.69
CA GLU A 40 8.62 -5.97 -4.73
C GLU A 40 9.37 -6.05 -3.40
N CYS A 41 9.10 -5.15 -2.43
CA CYS A 41 9.89 -5.11 -1.20
C CYS A 41 9.55 -6.22 -0.20
N SER A 42 8.36 -6.81 -0.25
CA SER A 42 7.96 -7.91 0.63
C SER A 42 6.98 -8.85 -0.07
N PRO A 43 7.10 -10.18 0.10
CA PRO A 43 6.10 -11.13 -0.36
C PRO A 43 4.76 -11.02 0.38
N ASN A 44 4.74 -10.35 1.55
CA ASN A 44 3.54 -10.11 2.36
C ASN A 44 2.97 -8.69 2.18
N SER A 45 3.23 -8.07 1.03
CA SER A 45 2.62 -6.79 0.66
C SER A 45 1.65 -7.00 -0.50
N LEU A 46 0.46 -6.41 -0.37
CA LEU A 46 -0.57 -6.46 -1.39
C LEU A 46 -0.77 -5.08 -2.01
N LEU A 47 -0.59 -4.99 -3.32
CA LEU A 47 -0.97 -3.82 -4.12
C LEU A 47 -2.33 -4.08 -4.78
N VAL A 48 -3.33 -3.28 -4.42
CA VAL A 48 -4.67 -3.28 -5.00
C VAL A 48 -4.76 -2.16 -6.04
N SER A 49 -4.82 -2.51 -7.31
CA SER A 49 -4.98 -1.54 -8.41
C SER A 49 -6.45 -1.32 -8.77
N GLY A 50 -6.86 -0.07 -8.99
CA GLY A 50 -8.14 0.27 -9.63
C GLY A 50 -9.35 0.39 -8.71
N GLY A 51 -9.16 0.64 -7.41
CA GLY A 51 -10.20 1.13 -6.49
C GLY A 51 -11.40 0.21 -6.18
N GLN A 52 -11.57 -0.92 -6.88
CA GLN A 52 -12.73 -1.78 -6.72
C GLN A 52 -12.52 -2.85 -5.63
N THR A 53 -12.41 -2.41 -4.38
CA THR A 53 -12.55 -3.31 -3.22
C THR A 53 -13.79 -2.94 -2.42
N THR A 54 -14.41 -3.92 -1.76
CA THR A 54 -15.53 -3.67 -0.85
C THR A 54 -15.01 -3.53 0.58
N VAL A 55 -15.76 -2.82 1.43
CA VAL A 55 -15.45 -2.72 2.87
C VAL A 55 -15.36 -4.11 3.51
N ALA A 56 -16.22 -5.05 3.09
CA ALA A 56 -16.21 -6.42 3.59
C ALA A 56 -14.92 -7.17 3.23
N ASN A 57 -14.39 -6.98 2.02
CA ASN A 57 -13.11 -7.57 1.61
C ASN A 57 -11.93 -6.91 2.33
N LEU A 58 -12.02 -5.61 2.62
CA LEU A 58 -10.93 -4.89 3.27
C LEU A 58 -10.79 -5.28 4.76
N PHE A 59 -11.92 -5.39 5.49
CA PHE A 59 -11.91 -5.55 6.94
C PHE A 59 -12.39 -6.92 7.43
N TYR A 60 -13.68 -7.21 7.32
CA TYR A 60 -14.27 -8.46 7.78
C TYR A 60 -15.58 -8.74 7.04
N ASN A 61 -15.71 -9.95 6.53
CA ASN A 61 -16.93 -10.40 5.89
C ASN A 61 -17.80 -11.16 6.90
N MET A 62 -18.96 -10.59 7.26
CA MET A 62 -19.86 -11.19 8.24
C MET A 62 -20.59 -12.44 7.71
N ALA A 63 -20.83 -12.53 6.40
CA ALA A 63 -21.52 -13.65 5.79
C ALA A 63 -20.63 -14.90 5.72
N SER A 64 -19.37 -14.75 5.33
CA SER A 64 -18.40 -15.85 5.29
C SER A 64 -17.60 -16.03 6.58
N ARG A 65 -17.70 -15.07 7.53
CA ARG A 65 -16.92 -15.01 8.78
C ARG A 65 -15.41 -15.03 8.56
N GLN A 66 -14.94 -14.29 7.55
CA GLN A 66 -13.53 -14.25 7.15
C GLN A 66 -12.91 -12.87 7.39
N ILE A 67 -11.64 -12.88 7.80
CA ILE A 67 -10.81 -11.68 7.96
C ILE A 67 -10.48 -11.11 6.57
N GLY A 68 -10.56 -9.78 6.45
CA GLY A 68 -10.26 -9.04 5.23
C GLY A 68 -8.77 -8.74 5.05
N LEU A 69 -8.45 -8.07 3.94
CA LEU A 69 -7.08 -7.82 3.49
C LEU A 69 -6.20 -7.15 4.56
N VAL A 70 -6.71 -6.16 5.29
CA VAL A 70 -5.92 -5.44 6.31
C VAL A 70 -5.53 -6.30 7.51
N GLY A 71 -6.22 -7.42 7.73
CA GLY A 71 -5.89 -8.38 8.78
C GLY A 71 -5.08 -9.59 8.27
N MET A 72 -4.86 -9.71 6.96
CA MET A 72 -4.13 -10.83 6.34
C MET A 72 -2.75 -10.44 5.82
N TRP A 73 -2.53 -9.17 5.48
CA TRP A 73 -1.30 -8.69 4.85
C TRP A 73 -0.58 -7.69 5.76
N ASP A 74 0.76 -7.68 5.69
CA ASP A 74 1.58 -6.74 6.47
C ASP A 74 1.40 -5.31 5.95
N VAL A 75 1.27 -5.16 4.62
CA VAL A 75 1.01 -3.89 3.96
C VAL A 75 -0.08 -4.07 2.91
N VAL A 76 -1.09 -3.18 2.94
CA VAL A 76 -2.11 -3.07 1.90
C VAL A 76 -1.99 -1.69 1.26
N ALA A 77 -1.53 -1.65 0.01
CA ALA A 77 -1.37 -0.44 -0.76
C ALA A 77 -2.44 -0.35 -1.85
N PHE A 78 -2.91 0.87 -2.13
CA PHE A 78 -3.88 1.13 -3.19
C PHE A 78 -3.23 1.97 -4.28
N ASP A 79 -3.36 1.52 -5.53
CA ASP A 79 -3.01 2.30 -6.72
C ASP A 79 -4.27 2.76 -7.44
N GLU A 80 -4.24 3.98 -7.99
CA GLU A 80 -5.34 4.57 -8.77
C GLU A 80 -6.67 4.74 -7.99
N VAL A 81 -6.62 5.30 -6.77
CA VAL A 81 -7.79 5.51 -5.89
C VAL A 81 -8.72 6.67 -6.30
N ALA A 82 -8.40 7.38 -7.38
CA ALA A 82 -9.14 8.58 -7.81
C ALA A 82 -10.29 8.28 -8.80
N GLY A 83 -10.85 7.07 -8.76
CA GLY A 83 -12.01 6.64 -9.54
C GLY A 83 -13.29 6.60 -8.71
#